data_AF-E9I0N7-F1
#
_entry.id   AF-E9I0N7-F1
#
_cell.length_a   1.000
_cell.length_b   1.000
_cell.length_c   1.000
_cell.angle_alpha   90.00
_cell.angle_beta   90.00
_cell.angle_gamma   90.00
#
_symmetry.space_group_name_H-M   'P 1'
#
loop_
_entity.id
_entity.type
_entity.pdbx_description
1 polymer ?
#
loop_
_entity_poly.entity_id
_entity_poly.type
_entity_poly.pdbx_seq_one_letter_code
_entity_poly.pdbx_strand_id
1 'polypeptide(L)'
;HGRLMDPPSRNAMWRFGFPNPVDVKDNELWCGGQTVLWDVNGGKCGVCGDPWNETQPRAHEIGGHYANGLLGRRYTPGQVIDVEVELTSNHKGHFELRLCPLFGYQVADAETENCFNKYPLYLEGQSTYKFTIPEDSAKHAILKYRVKLPNQVTCTACVIQWVHYASHLNGTCDDGTMAIGCGNQEVYRNCADVAIITTTGGFEP
;
A
#
# COMPACT_ATOMS: atom_id res chain seq x y z
N HIS A 1 1.95 12.92 3.16
CA HIS A 1 3.08 12.34 2.40
C HIS A 1 3.75 11.25 3.18
N GLY A 2 3.91 10.10 2.56
CA GLY A 2 4.54 8.95 3.20
C GLY A 2 4.71 7.78 2.25
N ARG A 3 5.39 6.76 2.76
CA ARG A 3 5.75 5.56 2.02
C ARG A 3 5.79 4.35 2.93
N LEU A 4 5.42 3.19 2.37
CA LEU A 4 5.58 1.90 3.01
C LEU A 4 7.05 1.46 2.95
N MET A 5 7.67 1.28 4.11
CA MET A 5 9.09 0.96 4.26
C MET A 5 9.33 -0.52 4.54
N ASP A 6 8.43 -1.19 5.28
CA ASP A 6 8.45 -2.65 5.47
C ASP A 6 7.03 -3.22 5.32
N PRO A 7 6.78 -4.17 4.40
CA PRO A 7 7.69 -4.60 3.33
C PRO A 7 8.04 -3.43 2.40
N PRO A 8 9.29 -3.36 1.86
CA PRO A 8 9.70 -2.22 1.04
C PRO A 8 8.86 -2.16 -0.24
N SER A 9 8.18 -1.03 -0.44
CA SER A 9 7.37 -0.79 -1.63
C SER A 9 8.20 -0.45 -2.86
N ARG A 10 7.67 -0.69 -4.06
CA ARG A 10 8.33 -0.48 -5.35
C ARG A 10 9.00 0.90 -5.48
N ASN A 11 8.34 1.94 -4.97
CA ASN A 11 8.85 3.31 -4.92
C ASN A 11 9.99 3.51 -3.91
N ALA A 12 10.03 2.74 -2.81
CA ALA A 12 11.03 2.87 -1.76
C ALA A 12 12.17 1.83 -1.84
N MET A 13 12.05 0.79 -2.68
CA MET A 13 13.02 -0.32 -2.76
C MET A 13 14.47 0.15 -2.98
N TRP A 14 14.69 1.20 -3.77
CA TRP A 14 16.02 1.76 -4.01
C TRP A 14 16.71 2.26 -2.73
N ARG A 15 15.94 2.70 -1.71
CA ARG A 15 16.47 3.12 -0.40
C ARG A 15 17.09 1.96 0.39
N PHE A 16 16.70 0.73 0.05
CA PHE A 16 17.17 -0.50 0.68
C PHE A 16 18.23 -1.23 -0.16
N GLY A 17 18.76 -0.59 -1.21
CA GLY A 17 19.82 -1.15 -2.05
C GLY A 17 19.33 -2.16 -3.10
N PHE A 18 18.02 -2.29 -3.30
CA PHE A 18 17.50 -3.06 -4.43
C PHE A 18 17.83 -2.35 -5.75
N PRO A 19 18.05 -3.09 -6.85
CA PRO A 19 18.37 -2.51 -8.16
C PRO A 19 17.13 -1.92 -8.87
N ASN A 20 16.18 -1.37 -8.13
CA ASN A 20 15.08 -0.58 -8.69
C ASN A 20 15.62 0.81 -9.11
N PRO A 21 15.03 1.44 -10.15
CA PRO A 21 15.29 2.83 -10.45
C PRO A 21 15.05 3.73 -9.23
N VAL A 22 15.84 4.80 -9.12
CA VAL A 22 15.70 5.77 -8.03
C VAL A 22 14.42 6.58 -8.25
N ASP A 23 13.52 6.53 -7.28
CA ASP A 23 12.37 7.43 -7.18
C ASP A 23 12.58 8.43 -6.05
N VAL A 24 12.96 9.66 -6.40
CA VAL A 24 13.19 10.72 -5.40
C VAL A 24 11.90 11.27 -4.80
N LYS A 25 10.74 10.99 -5.41
CA LYS A 25 9.40 11.40 -4.97
C LYS A 25 8.59 10.21 -4.45
N ASP A 26 9.28 9.21 -3.93
CA ASP A 26 8.69 7.97 -3.45
C ASP A 26 7.69 8.14 -2.29
N ASN A 27 7.61 9.32 -1.67
CA ASN A 27 6.59 9.68 -0.67
C ASN A 27 5.36 10.41 -1.25
N GLU A 28 5.26 10.56 -2.57
CA GLU A 28 4.25 11.34 -3.31
C GLU A 28 3.35 10.47 -4.22
N LEU A 29 3.16 9.19 -3.90
CA LEU A 29 2.19 8.32 -4.60
C LEU A 29 0.76 8.54 -4.12
N TRP A 30 0.30 9.77 -4.32
CA TRP A 30 -0.98 10.32 -3.90
C TRP A 30 -2.01 10.48 -5.03
N CYS A 31 -2.05 9.50 -5.95
CA CYS A 31 -3.04 9.43 -7.03
C CYS A 31 -3.02 10.62 -8.01
N GLY A 32 -1.86 11.28 -8.16
CA GLY A 32 -1.69 12.48 -8.99
C GLY A 32 -2.04 13.80 -8.31
N GLY A 33 -2.35 13.79 -7.01
CA GLY A 33 -2.77 14.97 -6.24
C GLY A 33 -4.27 15.16 -6.22
N GLN A 34 -4.75 16.04 -5.33
CA GLN A 34 -6.17 16.16 -4.99
C GLN A 34 -7.07 16.44 -6.19
N THR A 35 -6.74 17.44 -7.02
CA THR A 35 -7.53 17.80 -8.22
C THR A 35 -7.60 16.64 -9.22
N VAL A 36 -6.48 15.94 -9.44
CA VAL A 36 -6.45 14.82 -10.37
C VAL A 36 -7.27 13.65 -9.83
N LEU A 37 -7.14 13.34 -8.55
CA LEU A 37 -7.91 12.27 -7.90
C LEU A 37 -9.42 12.53 -7.98
N TRP A 38 -9.88 13.70 -7.57
CA TRP A 38 -11.31 13.96 -7.37
C TRP A 38 -11.99 14.58 -8.58
N ASP A 39 -11.43 15.65 -9.14
CA ASP A 39 -12.10 16.44 -10.18
C ASP A 39 -11.92 15.81 -11.58
N VAL A 40 -10.76 15.21 -11.84
CA VAL A 40 -10.45 14.57 -13.13
C VAL A 40 -10.85 13.09 -13.13
N ASN A 41 -10.46 12.34 -12.09
CA ASN A 41 -10.62 10.89 -12.05
C ASN A 41 -11.87 10.42 -11.28
N GLY A 42 -12.66 11.33 -10.71
CA GLY A 42 -13.89 10.98 -9.99
C GLY A 42 -13.64 10.09 -8.77
N GLY A 43 -12.57 10.35 -8.03
CA GLY A 43 -12.14 9.57 -6.86
C GLY A 43 -11.38 8.29 -7.20
N LYS A 44 -11.08 8.02 -8.47
CA LYS A 44 -10.31 6.83 -8.87
C LYS A 44 -8.81 7.09 -8.78
N CYS A 45 -8.10 6.07 -8.30
CA CYS A 45 -6.65 6.05 -8.16
C CYS A 45 -6.06 4.82 -8.85
N GLY A 46 -4.83 4.90 -9.35
CA GLY A 46 -4.06 3.71 -9.74
C GLY A 46 -3.93 2.73 -8.57
N VAL A 47 -3.76 1.44 -8.85
CA VAL A 47 -3.73 0.44 -7.76
C VAL A 47 -2.45 0.56 -6.92
N CYS A 48 -1.40 1.17 -7.47
CA CYS A 48 -0.15 1.42 -6.77
C CYS A 48 0.14 2.92 -6.55
N GLY A 49 -0.86 3.78 -6.64
CA GLY A 49 -0.77 5.20 -6.23
C GLY A 49 -0.45 6.20 -7.34
N ASP A 50 -0.22 5.70 -8.55
CA ASP A 50 -0.15 6.51 -9.77
C ASP A 50 -1.50 7.18 -10.09
N PRO A 51 -1.53 8.29 -10.85
CA PRO A 51 -2.76 8.90 -11.35
C PRO A 51 -3.59 7.91 -12.19
N TRP A 52 -4.90 7.81 -11.92
CA TRP A 52 -5.75 6.84 -12.62
C TRP A 52 -5.83 7.08 -14.13
N ASN A 53 -5.74 8.31 -14.61
CA ASN A 53 -5.79 8.66 -16.03
C ASN A 53 -4.49 8.35 -16.80
N GLU A 54 -3.42 7.89 -16.15
CA GLU A 54 -2.25 7.40 -16.85
C GLU A 54 -2.51 6.07 -17.55
N THR A 55 -1.77 5.84 -18.65
CA THR A 55 -1.87 4.61 -19.43
C THR A 55 -1.36 3.41 -18.61
N GLN A 56 -2.07 2.29 -18.70
CA GLN A 56 -1.65 1.05 -18.03
C GLN A 56 -0.62 0.27 -18.89
N PRO A 57 0.32 -0.45 -18.26
CA PRO A 57 0.59 -0.45 -16.82
C PRO A 57 1.20 0.88 -16.37
N ARG A 58 0.71 1.42 -15.25
CA ARG A 58 1.27 2.67 -14.69
C ARG A 58 2.64 2.40 -14.08
N ALA A 59 3.39 3.45 -13.77
CA ALA A 59 4.80 3.33 -13.39
C ALA A 59 5.05 2.35 -12.22
N HIS A 60 4.13 2.26 -11.25
CA HIS A 60 4.26 1.40 -10.08
C HIS A 60 3.42 0.12 -10.15
N GLU A 61 2.76 -0.17 -11.26
CA GLU A 61 1.96 -1.40 -11.47
C GLU A 61 2.78 -2.47 -12.20
N ILE A 62 2.44 -3.77 -12.12
CA ILE A 62 3.18 -4.83 -12.84
C ILE A 62 3.31 -4.50 -14.33
N GLY A 63 4.54 -4.51 -14.83
CA GLY A 63 4.91 -4.09 -16.19
C GLY A 63 5.34 -2.62 -16.30
N GLY A 64 5.15 -1.83 -15.25
CA GLY A 64 5.62 -0.47 -15.12
C GLY A 64 7.10 -0.36 -14.74
N HIS A 65 7.62 0.86 -14.79
CA HIS A 65 9.04 1.17 -14.59
C HIS A 65 9.61 0.73 -13.22
N TYR A 66 8.80 0.77 -12.17
CA TYR A 66 9.23 0.43 -10.80
C TYR A 66 8.84 -1.00 -10.37
N ALA A 67 8.02 -1.69 -11.16
CA ALA A 67 7.61 -3.06 -10.92
C ALA A 67 8.56 -4.04 -11.62
N ASN A 68 9.69 -4.34 -10.97
CA ASN A 68 10.82 -5.08 -11.57
C ASN A 68 10.88 -6.58 -11.19
N GLY A 69 9.84 -7.12 -10.56
CA GLY A 69 9.78 -8.55 -10.18
C GLY A 69 10.65 -8.93 -9.00
N LEU A 70 11.11 -7.94 -8.23
CA LEU A 70 12.00 -8.12 -7.09
C LEU A 70 11.18 -8.33 -5.80
N LEU A 71 11.45 -9.41 -5.08
CA LEU A 71 10.76 -9.68 -3.81
C LEU A 71 11.43 -8.93 -2.65
N GLY A 72 10.68 -8.02 -2.02
CA GLY A 72 11.13 -7.29 -0.84
C GLY A 72 11.17 -8.14 0.43
N ARG A 73 10.25 -9.12 0.53
CA ARG A 73 10.12 -10.03 1.68
C ARG A 73 9.59 -11.41 1.28
N ARG A 74 9.84 -12.40 2.15
CA ARG A 74 9.26 -13.74 2.09
C ARG A 74 8.63 -14.07 3.43
N TYR A 75 7.43 -14.62 3.40
CA TYR A 75 6.61 -14.93 4.57
C TYR A 75 6.03 -16.34 4.48
N THR A 76 5.42 -16.79 5.57
CA THR A 76 4.62 -18.02 5.63
C THR A 76 3.12 -17.71 5.77
N PRO A 77 2.23 -18.62 5.34
CA PRO A 77 0.79 -18.44 5.54
C PRO A 77 0.42 -18.22 7.01
N GLY A 78 -0.46 -17.28 7.30
CA GLY A 78 -0.88 -16.97 8.67
C GLY A 78 0.11 -16.18 9.52
N GLN A 79 1.31 -15.88 8.99
CA GLN A 79 2.34 -15.13 9.70
C GLN A 79 1.84 -13.73 10.09
N VAL A 80 2.14 -13.33 11.33
CA VAL A 80 2.06 -11.93 11.74
C VAL A 80 3.32 -11.23 11.27
N ILE A 81 3.16 -10.15 10.51
CA ILE A 81 4.27 -9.39 9.94
C ILE A 81 4.33 -7.99 10.55
N ASP A 82 5.56 -7.49 10.70
CA ASP A 82 5.79 -6.08 11.00
C ASP A 82 5.54 -5.24 9.75
N VAL A 83 4.92 -4.08 9.97
CA VAL A 83 4.67 -3.06 8.96
C VAL A 83 5.31 -1.77 9.45
N GLU A 84 6.15 -1.17 8.61
CA GLU A 84 6.76 0.11 8.88
C GLU A 84 6.34 1.13 7.81
N VAL A 85 5.81 2.26 8.24
CA VAL A 85 5.44 3.39 7.38
C VAL A 85 6.22 4.61 7.81
N GLU A 86 6.87 5.28 6.86
CA GLU A 86 7.49 6.57 7.08
C GLU A 86 6.59 7.68 6.54
N LEU A 87 6.17 8.59 7.42
CA LEU A 87 5.49 9.83 7.07
C LEU A 87 6.50 10.97 7.04
N THR A 88 6.76 11.50 5.85
CA THR A 88 7.54 12.74 5.67
C THR A 88 6.69 13.99 5.90
N SER A 89 5.36 13.86 5.83
CA SER A 89 4.40 14.85 6.32
C SER A 89 3.15 14.12 6.77
N ASN A 90 2.89 14.18 8.08
CA ASN A 90 1.78 13.49 8.71
C ASN A 90 0.45 14.23 8.50
N HIS A 91 -0.35 13.67 7.61
CA HIS A 91 -1.67 14.18 7.24
C HIS A 91 -2.83 13.53 7.98
N LYS A 92 -2.54 12.86 9.11
CA LYS A 92 -3.52 12.16 9.97
C LYS A 92 -4.35 11.13 9.20
N GLY A 93 -5.44 10.65 9.78
CA GLY A 93 -6.31 9.65 9.19
C GLY A 93 -5.89 8.23 9.54
N HIS A 94 -5.98 7.31 8.57
CA HIS A 94 -5.71 5.89 8.84
C HIS A 94 -5.03 5.18 7.67
N PHE A 95 -4.40 4.05 7.99
CA PHE A 95 -3.83 3.12 7.03
C PHE A 95 -4.67 1.86 6.90
N GLU A 96 -4.64 1.27 5.72
CA GLU A 96 -5.14 -0.07 5.46
C GLU A 96 -4.09 -0.83 4.64
N LEU A 97 -3.95 -2.13 4.93
CA LEU A 97 -3.17 -3.05 4.10
C LEU A 97 -4.09 -4.06 3.43
N ARG A 98 -3.77 -4.37 2.18
CA ARG A 98 -4.48 -5.36 1.37
C ARG A 98 -3.48 -6.23 0.65
N LEU A 99 -3.87 -7.47 0.36
CA LEU A 99 -3.05 -8.44 -0.36
C LEU A 99 -3.68 -8.76 -1.71
N CYS A 100 -2.88 -8.87 -2.75
CA CYS A 100 -3.26 -9.49 -4.00
C CYS A 100 -2.39 -10.73 -4.23
N PRO A 101 -2.93 -11.95 -4.07
CA PRO A 101 -2.17 -13.16 -4.31
C PRO A 101 -1.99 -13.41 -5.81
N LEU A 102 -0.75 -13.31 -6.30
CA LEU A 102 -0.39 -13.62 -7.68
C LEU A 102 0.65 -14.75 -7.76
N PHE A 103 0.63 -15.49 -8.86
CA PHE A 103 1.53 -16.62 -9.11
C PHE A 103 2.53 -16.37 -10.25
N GLY A 104 2.42 -15.22 -10.90
CA GLY A 104 3.30 -14.78 -11.98
C GLY A 104 3.45 -13.26 -11.95
N TYR A 105 4.46 -12.77 -12.66
CA TYR A 105 4.78 -11.34 -12.76
C TYR A 105 4.64 -10.87 -14.20
N GLN A 106 3.46 -11.11 -14.78
CA GLN A 106 3.11 -10.76 -16.15
C GLN A 106 1.95 -9.77 -16.15
N VAL A 107 1.90 -8.85 -17.12
CA VAL A 107 0.84 -7.84 -17.22
C VAL A 107 -0.55 -8.46 -17.32
N ALA A 108 -0.67 -9.63 -17.95
CA ALA A 108 -1.95 -10.36 -18.04
C ALA A 108 -2.52 -10.80 -16.68
N ASP A 109 -1.64 -10.96 -15.68
CA ASP A 109 -1.97 -11.39 -14.32
C ASP A 109 -1.72 -10.27 -13.30
N ALA A 110 -1.63 -9.02 -13.75
CA ALA A 110 -1.29 -7.88 -12.89
C ALA A 110 -2.30 -7.68 -11.75
N GLU A 111 -1.84 -7.06 -10.66
CA GLU A 111 -2.71 -6.72 -9.54
C GLU A 111 -3.87 -5.81 -9.95
N THR A 112 -5.03 -6.05 -9.35
CA THR A 112 -6.25 -5.27 -9.60
C THR A 112 -6.88 -4.83 -8.29
N GLU A 113 -7.66 -3.75 -8.32
CA GLU A 113 -8.41 -3.28 -7.14
C GLU A 113 -9.32 -4.39 -6.57
N ASN A 114 -9.95 -5.18 -7.45
CA ASN A 114 -10.80 -6.31 -7.04
C ASN A 114 -10.01 -7.43 -6.35
N CYS A 115 -8.75 -7.64 -6.74
CA CYS A 115 -7.88 -8.60 -6.07
C CYS A 115 -7.57 -8.14 -4.64
N PHE A 116 -7.13 -6.88 -4.47
CA PHE A 116 -6.83 -6.31 -3.17
C PHE A 116 -8.03 -6.31 -2.23
N ASN A 117 -9.21 -5.92 -2.72
CA ASN A 117 -10.42 -5.82 -1.91
C ASN A 117 -10.90 -7.15 -1.33
N LYS A 118 -10.47 -8.29 -1.89
CA LYS A 118 -10.79 -9.63 -1.37
C LYS A 118 -9.95 -10.01 -0.14
N TYR A 119 -8.79 -9.40 0.06
CA TYR A 119 -7.86 -9.79 1.12
C TYR A 119 -7.35 -8.58 1.93
N PRO A 120 -8.22 -7.90 2.70
CA PRO A 120 -7.75 -6.96 3.72
C PRO A 120 -6.90 -7.68 4.78
N LEU A 121 -5.83 -7.04 5.23
CA LEU A 121 -4.93 -7.56 6.26
C LEU A 121 -5.29 -6.95 7.62
N TYR A 122 -5.81 -7.79 8.51
CA TYR A 122 -6.28 -7.37 9.83
C TYR A 122 -5.10 -7.08 10.76
N LEU A 123 -5.27 -6.06 11.61
CA LEU A 123 -4.30 -5.76 12.66
C LEU A 123 -4.21 -6.97 13.61
N GLU A 124 -2.99 -7.26 14.06
CA GLU A 124 -2.75 -8.39 14.94
C GLU A 124 -3.63 -8.27 16.20
N GLY A 125 -4.40 -9.32 16.47
CA GLY A 125 -5.28 -9.39 17.64
C GLY A 125 -6.55 -8.54 17.56
N GLN A 126 -6.86 -7.92 16.41
CA GLN A 126 -8.04 -7.06 16.26
C GLN A 126 -8.97 -7.54 15.15
N SER A 127 -10.24 -7.15 15.25
CA SER A 127 -11.27 -7.39 14.22
C SER A 127 -11.32 -6.29 13.15
N THR A 128 -10.35 -5.38 13.13
CA THR A 128 -10.22 -4.28 12.17
C THR A 128 -8.91 -4.37 11.40
N TYR A 129 -8.92 -3.87 10.16
CA TYR A 129 -7.74 -3.68 9.30
C TYR A 129 -7.38 -2.19 9.14
N LYS A 130 -8.07 -1.30 9.87
CA LYS A 130 -7.84 0.15 9.87
C LYS A 130 -6.91 0.52 11.01
N PHE A 131 -5.67 0.89 10.68
CA PHE A 131 -4.73 1.47 11.64
C PHE A 131 -4.91 2.99 11.69
N THR A 132 -5.57 3.50 12.73
CA THR A 132 -5.70 4.94 12.95
C THR A 132 -4.36 5.53 13.38
N ILE A 133 -3.90 6.58 12.69
CA ILE A 133 -2.67 7.28 13.07
C ILE A 133 -2.90 7.96 14.44
N PRO A 134 -2.04 7.74 15.44
CA PRO A 134 -2.19 8.38 16.74
C PRO A 134 -2.21 9.92 16.64
N GLU A 135 -3.12 10.56 17.36
CA GLU A 135 -3.33 12.02 17.28
C GLU A 135 -2.09 12.83 17.67
N ASP A 136 -1.31 12.32 18.61
CA ASP A 136 -0.05 12.90 19.13
C ASP A 136 1.16 12.62 18.23
N SER A 137 1.00 11.85 17.15
CA SER A 137 2.09 11.57 16.20
C SER A 137 2.65 12.86 15.60
N ALA A 138 3.98 12.96 15.60
CA ALA A 138 4.72 14.09 15.08
C ALA A 138 4.49 14.33 13.57
N LYS A 139 4.89 15.52 13.09
CA LYS A 139 4.80 15.91 11.67
C LYS A 139 5.61 14.99 10.76
N HIS A 140 6.79 14.57 11.24
CA HIS A 140 7.57 13.48 10.67
C HIS A 140 7.47 12.30 11.63
N ALA A 141 7.07 11.13 11.15
CA ALA A 141 6.84 9.98 12.01
C ALA A 141 7.21 8.68 11.29
N ILE A 142 7.81 7.76 12.05
CA ILE A 142 7.90 6.36 11.66
C ILE A 142 6.86 5.62 12.48
N LEU A 143 5.87 5.04 11.81
CA LEU A 143 4.77 4.32 12.43
C LEU A 143 4.95 2.84 12.20
N LYS A 144 4.90 2.07 13.28
CA LYS A 144 5.07 0.61 13.27
C LYS A 144 3.83 -0.06 13.82
N TYR A 145 3.35 -1.07 13.13
CA TYR A 145 2.22 -1.89 13.54
C TYR A 145 2.34 -3.28 12.95
N ARG A 146 1.51 -4.21 13.40
CA ARG A 146 1.55 -5.61 12.96
C ARG A 146 0.22 -5.99 12.34
N VAL A 147 0.28 -6.74 11.23
CA VAL A 147 -0.89 -7.31 10.56
C VAL A 147 -0.72 -8.82 10.42
N LYS A 148 -1.84 -9.55 10.33
CA LYS A 148 -1.84 -10.99 10.12
C LYS A 148 -2.11 -11.32 8.64
N LEU A 149 -1.21 -12.08 8.02
CA LEU A 149 -1.44 -12.65 6.69
C LEU A 149 -2.53 -13.73 6.73
N PRO A 150 -3.26 -13.98 5.63
CA PRO A 150 -4.29 -15.02 5.63
C PRO A 150 -3.70 -16.43 5.83
N ASN A 151 -4.35 -17.25 6.65
CA ASN A 151 -3.82 -18.57 7.06
C ASN A 151 -3.62 -19.57 5.91
N GLN A 152 -4.36 -19.43 4.81
CA GLN A 152 -4.43 -20.41 3.72
C GLN A 152 -4.08 -19.80 2.36
N VAL A 153 -3.49 -18.61 2.35
CA VAL A 153 -3.04 -17.96 1.12
C VAL A 153 -1.57 -18.23 0.92
N THR A 154 -1.21 -18.68 -0.29
CA THR A 154 0.16 -18.75 -0.79
C THR A 154 0.22 -18.03 -2.12
N CYS A 155 1.39 -17.49 -2.44
CA CYS A 155 1.66 -16.81 -3.71
C CYS A 155 3.17 -16.60 -3.88
N THR A 156 3.64 -16.69 -5.11
CA THR A 156 5.06 -16.50 -5.47
C THR A 156 5.38 -15.06 -5.87
N ALA A 157 4.36 -14.27 -6.19
CA ALA A 157 4.47 -12.88 -6.63
C ALA A 157 3.38 -12.01 -5.97
N CYS A 158 3.09 -12.23 -4.68
CA CYS A 158 2.05 -11.47 -3.99
C CYS A 158 2.38 -9.98 -4.00
N VAL A 159 1.35 -9.14 -4.10
CA VAL A 159 1.48 -7.70 -3.92
C VAL A 159 0.77 -7.29 -2.64
N ILE A 160 1.45 -6.58 -1.75
CA ILE A 160 0.84 -5.90 -0.61
C ILE A 160 0.61 -4.44 -0.99
N GLN A 161 -0.64 -3.98 -0.93
CA GLN A 161 -1.02 -2.59 -1.12
C GLN A 161 -1.18 -1.94 0.25
N TRP A 162 -0.38 -0.92 0.52
CA TRP A 162 -0.63 0.03 1.61
C TRP A 162 -1.47 1.18 1.07
N VAL A 163 -2.52 1.55 1.78
CA VAL A 163 -3.37 2.71 1.48
C VAL A 163 -3.37 3.64 2.68
N HIS A 164 -3.11 4.92 2.45
CA HIS A 164 -3.28 5.97 3.45
C HIS A 164 -4.43 6.86 3.03
N TYR A 165 -5.49 6.87 3.85
CA TYR A 165 -6.58 7.82 3.77
C TYR A 165 -6.25 8.98 4.69
N ALA A 166 -5.82 10.11 4.11
CA ALA A 166 -5.51 11.31 4.89
C ALA A 166 -6.78 11.95 5.45
N SER A 167 -6.66 12.79 6.48
CA SER A 167 -7.80 13.47 7.11
C SER A 167 -7.44 14.87 7.61
N HIS A 168 -6.84 15.69 6.75
CA HIS A 168 -6.31 17.00 7.13
C HIS A 168 -6.95 18.18 6.38
N LEU A 169 -7.65 17.91 5.28
CA LEU A 169 -8.29 18.95 4.48
C LEU A 169 -9.67 19.28 5.07
N ASN A 170 -10.04 20.55 5.03
CA ASN A 170 -11.38 20.99 5.39
C ASN A 170 -12.35 20.71 4.22
N GLY A 171 -13.48 20.08 4.50
CA GLY A 171 -14.47 19.76 3.47
C GLY A 171 -15.87 19.61 4.05
N THR A 172 -16.85 19.43 3.16
CA THR A 172 -18.25 19.25 3.54
C THR A 172 -18.49 17.83 4.04
N CYS A 173 -19.04 17.70 5.25
CA CYS A 173 -19.46 16.44 5.85
C CYS A 173 -20.84 16.00 5.33
N ASP A 174 -21.24 14.76 5.61
CA ASP A 174 -22.53 14.20 5.15
C ASP A 174 -23.75 14.97 5.67
N ASP A 175 -23.62 15.65 6.81
CA ASP A 175 -24.65 16.49 7.42
C ASP A 175 -24.66 17.95 6.88
N GLY A 176 -23.80 18.25 5.90
CA GLY A 176 -23.65 19.57 5.30
C GLY A 176 -22.77 20.54 6.08
N THR A 177 -22.24 20.14 7.25
CA THR A 177 -21.28 20.95 8.00
C THR A 177 -19.90 20.96 7.34
N MET A 178 -19.02 21.88 7.75
CA MET A 178 -17.64 21.94 7.28
C MET A 178 -16.71 21.55 8.42
N ALA A 179 -15.88 20.53 8.21
CA ALA A 179 -14.87 20.12 9.17
C ALA A 179 -13.62 19.51 8.51
N ILE A 180 -12.53 19.51 9.28
CA ILE A 180 -11.29 18.82 8.90
C ILE A 180 -11.55 17.31 8.81
N GLY A 181 -11.09 16.70 7.73
CA GLY A 181 -11.25 15.27 7.47
C GLY A 181 -12.54 14.89 6.74
N CYS A 182 -13.46 15.85 6.53
CA CYS A 182 -14.66 15.63 5.73
C CYS A 182 -14.44 15.86 4.24
N GLY A 183 -15.29 15.27 3.40
CA GLY A 183 -15.24 15.41 1.95
C GLY A 183 -13.99 14.80 1.31
N ASN A 184 -13.57 15.40 0.20
CA ASN A 184 -12.49 14.89 -0.65
C ASN A 184 -11.10 15.07 -0.01
N GLN A 185 -10.55 13.98 0.53
CA GLN A 185 -9.23 13.93 1.15
C GLN A 185 -8.14 13.40 0.20
N GLU A 186 -6.88 13.59 0.54
CA GLU A 186 -5.78 12.91 -0.16
C GLU A 186 -5.78 11.41 0.12
N VAL A 187 -5.42 10.62 -0.90
CA VAL A 187 -5.23 9.18 -0.79
C VAL A 187 -3.86 8.84 -1.32
N TYR A 188 -3.09 8.06 -0.55
CA TYR A 188 -1.81 7.53 -0.99
C TYR A 188 -1.90 6.02 -1.14
N ARG A 189 -1.22 5.45 -2.13
CA ARG A 189 -1.10 4.00 -2.27
C ARG A 189 0.34 3.63 -2.61
N ASN A 190 0.84 2.55 -2.04
CA ASN A 190 2.11 1.93 -2.43
C ASN A 190 1.91 0.42 -2.59
N CYS A 191 2.69 -0.20 -3.47
CA CYS A 191 2.69 -1.64 -3.67
C CYS A 191 4.05 -2.23 -3.32
N ALA A 192 4.08 -3.33 -2.55
CA ALA A 192 5.28 -4.08 -2.20
C ALA A 192 5.16 -5.53 -2.68
N ASP A 193 6.19 -6.00 -3.37
CA ASP A 193 6.24 -7.35 -3.92
C ASP A 193 6.81 -8.34 -2.88
N VAL A 194 6.07 -9.38 -2.54
CA VAL A 194 6.42 -10.38 -1.52
C VAL A 194 6.05 -11.79 -1.96
N ALA A 195 6.61 -12.80 -1.29
CA ALA A 195 6.16 -14.18 -1.47
C ALA A 195 5.62 -14.75 -0.16
N ILE A 196 4.56 -15.54 -0.25
CA ILE A 196 3.99 -16.30 0.87
C ILE A 196 4.06 -17.77 0.49
N ILE A 197 5.02 -18.49 1.09
CA ILE A 197 5.34 -19.87 0.74
C ILE A 197 5.20 -20.76 1.96
N THR A 198 4.68 -21.96 1.78
CA THR A 198 4.67 -22.97 2.82
C THR A 198 6.10 -23.45 3.06
N THR A 199 6.58 -23.33 4.29
CA THR A 199 7.71 -24.12 4.76
C THR A 199 7.23 -25.55 4.95
N THR A 200 7.17 -26.35 3.88
CA THR A 200 7.23 -27.80 4.06
C THR A 200 8.59 -28.07 4.68
N GLY A 201 8.60 -28.42 5.97
CA GLY A 201 9.79 -28.95 6.61
C GLY A 201 10.34 -30.05 5.72
N GLY A 202 11.60 -29.92 5.32
CA GLY A 202 12.29 -31.00 4.61
C GLY A 202 12.13 -32.25 5.46
N PHE A 203 11.54 -33.29 4.87
CA PHE A 203 11.87 -34.63 5.30
C PHE A 203 13.38 -34.76 5.08
N GLU A 204 14.15 -34.77 6.17
CA GLU A 204 15.52 -35.29 6.11
C GLU A 204 15.45 -36.75 5.63
N PRO A 205 16.34 -37.19 4.73
CA PRO A 205 16.51 -38.61 4.42
C PRO A 205 16.96 -39.41 5.64
#